data_AF-A0A0F9GSJ4-F1
#
_entry.id   AF-A0A0F9GSJ4-F1
#
_cell.length_a   1.000
_cell.length_b   1.000
_cell.length_c   1.000
_cell.angle_alpha   90.00
_cell.angle_beta   90.00
_cell.angle_gamma   90.00
#
_symmetry.space_group_name_H-M   'P 1'
#
loop_
_entity.id
_entity.type
_entity.pdbx_description
1 polymer ?
#
loop_
_entity_poly.entity_id
_entity_poly.type
_entity_poly.pdbx_seq_one_letter_code
_entity_poly.pdbx_strand_id
1 'polypeptide(L)'
;GTTPKLGIADRGGIRTAIPVTAELTVIKNKFRDVIAVPAAAATAVRVGVPLVDFTADYYGWVQTRGYCPVLVDANTLVVGNPAGETTTAGVAGGVGVVAGDGTDPVWGIVVVKSTNGQTDQPAIIDLTLE
;
A
#
# COMPACT_ATOMS: atom_id res chain seq x y z
N GLY A 1 3.21 24.92 5.66
CA GLY A 1 4.07 23.72 5.78
C GLY A 1 4.54 23.63 7.21
N THR A 2 4.08 22.63 7.95
CA THR A 2 4.39 22.50 9.38
C THR A 2 5.77 21.88 9.52
N THR A 3 6.69 22.58 10.18
CA THR A 3 8.04 22.04 10.46
C THR A 3 7.90 20.74 11.26
N PRO A 4 8.49 19.62 10.80
CA PRO A 4 8.41 18.35 11.53
C PRO A 4 9.12 18.50 12.87
N LYS A 5 8.40 18.24 13.96
CA LYS A 5 8.92 18.27 15.33
C LYS A 5 9.24 16.84 15.76
N LEU A 6 10.50 16.59 16.13
CA LEU A 6 10.93 15.32 16.72
C LEU A 6 10.87 15.46 18.25
N GLY A 7 9.95 14.75 18.90
CA GLY A 7 9.86 14.65 20.35
C GLY A 7 10.39 13.30 20.83
N ILE A 8 11.36 13.29 21.73
CA ILE A 8 11.81 12.07 22.39
C ILE A 8 10.89 11.83 23.59
N ALA A 9 10.04 10.80 23.50
CA ALA A 9 8.97 10.56 24.47
C ALA A 9 9.46 9.92 25.78
N ASP A 10 10.67 9.38 25.81
CA ASP A 10 11.26 8.75 27.00
C ASP A 10 12.33 9.64 27.63
N ARG A 11 12.30 9.78 28.95
CA ARG A 11 13.33 10.47 29.75
C ARG A 11 14.66 9.70 29.79
N GLY A 12 14.70 8.46 29.30
CA GLY A 12 15.92 7.70 29.01
C GLY A 12 16.55 7.97 27.63
N GLY A 13 16.04 8.98 26.91
CA GLY A 13 16.43 9.33 25.55
C GLY A 13 17.93 9.56 25.36
N ILE A 14 18.53 8.72 24.50
CA ILE A 14 19.96 8.59 24.19
C ILE A 14 20.75 7.87 25.31
N ARG A 15 20.78 6.53 25.22
CA ARG A 15 21.59 5.65 26.07
C ARG A 15 23.10 5.69 25.78
N THR A 16 23.51 6.31 24.68
CA THR A 16 24.91 6.33 24.22
C THR A 16 25.18 7.64 23.51
N ALA A 17 26.20 8.38 23.97
CA ALA A 17 26.61 9.63 23.35
C ALA A 17 26.95 9.39 21.87
N ILE A 18 26.26 10.09 20.99
CA ILE A 18 26.55 10.09 19.57
C ILE A 18 27.64 11.14 19.31
N PRO A 19 28.71 10.80 18.56
CA PRO A 19 29.74 11.76 18.21
C PRO A 19 29.15 12.88 17.34
N VAL A 20 29.76 14.07 17.40
CA VAL A 20 29.29 15.27 16.66
C VAL A 20 29.29 15.11 15.14
N THR A 21 29.95 14.07 14.63
CA THR A 21 30.00 13.68 13.21
C THR A 21 28.98 12.62 12.83
N ALA A 22 28.15 12.13 13.77
CA ALA A 22 27.19 11.10 13.41
C ALA A 22 26.01 11.69 12.66
N GLU A 23 25.64 11.03 11.59
CA GLU A 23 24.42 11.31 10.84
C GLU A 23 23.33 10.35 11.33
N LEU A 24 22.13 10.89 11.57
CA LEU A 24 20.96 10.11 11.95
C LEU A 24 19.90 10.29 10.86
N THR A 25 19.39 9.16 10.36
CA THR A 25 18.22 9.14 9.50
C THR A 25 17.03 8.64 10.29
N VAL A 26 15.88 9.30 10.11
CA VAL A 26 14.60 8.87 10.65
C VAL A 26 13.65 8.57 9.50
N ILE A 27 12.94 7.46 9.59
CA ILE A 27 11.89 7.07 8.64
C ILE A 27 10.57 7.11 9.40
N LYS A 28 9.54 7.71 8.79
CA LYS A 28 8.20 7.66 9.35
C LYS A 28 7.74 6.21 9.40
N ASN A 29 7.13 5.79 10.51
CA ASN A 29 6.54 4.46 10.59
C ASN A 29 5.48 4.30 9.49
N LYS A 30 5.69 3.36 8.57
CA LYS A 30 4.77 3.08 7.46
C LYS A 30 3.39 2.61 7.92
N PHE A 31 3.29 2.04 9.12
CA PHE A 31 2.05 1.49 9.68
C PHE A 31 1.29 2.45 10.60
N ARG A 32 1.72 3.72 10.67
CA ARG A 32 1.03 4.77 11.43
C ARG A 32 0.14 5.57 10.49
N ASP A 33 -1.08 5.87 10.94
CA ASP A 33 -2.07 6.69 10.21
C ASP A 33 -2.36 6.13 8.79
N VAL A 34 -2.50 4.80 8.69
CA VAL A 34 -2.81 4.11 7.43
C VAL A 34 -4.26 4.39 7.03
N ILE A 35 -4.48 4.66 5.74
CA ILE A 35 -5.79 4.93 5.14
C ILE A 35 -6.08 3.80 4.16
N ALA A 36 -7.28 3.19 4.24
CA ALA A 36 -7.77 2.30 3.20
C ALA A 36 -7.90 3.11 1.90
N VAL A 37 -7.24 2.66 0.82
CA VAL A 37 -6.92 3.41 -0.41
C VAL A 37 -8.01 4.45 -0.77
N PRO A 38 -7.65 5.75 -0.93
CA PRO A 38 -8.62 6.78 -1.27
C PRO A 38 -9.22 6.56 -2.66
N ALA A 39 -10.44 7.06 -2.91
CA ALA A 39 -11.07 7.03 -4.24
C ALA A 39 -10.35 7.92 -5.29
N ALA A 40 -9.32 8.67 -4.89
CA ALA A 40 -8.49 9.50 -5.75
C ALA A 40 -7.06 8.97 -5.77
N ALA A 41 -6.26 9.39 -6.76
CA ALA A 41 -4.88 8.94 -6.94
C ALA A 41 -4.08 8.96 -5.62
N ALA A 42 -3.61 7.79 -5.17
CA ALA A 42 -2.93 7.70 -3.89
C ALA A 42 -1.54 8.35 -3.93
N THR A 43 -1.35 9.38 -3.10
CA THR A 43 -0.10 10.15 -2.98
C THR A 43 0.85 9.62 -1.90
N ALA A 44 0.42 8.62 -1.13
CA ALA A 44 1.17 8.04 -0.02
C ALA A 44 1.82 6.70 -0.39
N VAL A 45 2.78 6.26 0.42
CA VAL A 45 3.39 4.93 0.28
C VAL A 45 2.34 3.86 0.57
N ARG A 46 2.24 2.85 -0.30
CA ARG A 46 1.35 1.71 -0.08
C ARG A 46 1.98 0.78 0.95
N VAL A 47 1.20 0.40 1.96
CA VAL A 47 1.70 -0.30 3.14
C VAL A 47 1.35 -1.78 3.12
N GLY A 48 0.22 -2.13 2.51
CA GLY A 48 -0.29 -3.49 2.41
C GLY A 48 -1.77 -3.49 1.99
N VAL A 49 -2.33 -4.68 1.85
CA VAL A 49 -3.75 -4.90 1.53
C VAL A 49 -4.47 -5.39 2.79
N PRO A 50 -5.56 -4.73 3.24
CA PRO A 50 -6.35 -5.23 4.36
C PRO A 50 -7.18 -6.45 3.99
N LEU A 51 -7.36 -7.38 4.94
CA LEU A 51 -8.28 -8.51 4.76
C LEU A 51 -9.76 -8.09 4.90
N VAL A 52 -10.01 -7.03 5.67
CA VAL A 52 -11.34 -6.47 5.93
C VAL A 52 -11.19 -4.96 5.99
N ASP A 53 -12.12 -4.23 5.40
CA ASP A 53 -12.16 -2.78 5.46
C ASP A 53 -12.22 -2.30 6.91
N PHE A 54 -11.38 -1.31 7.23
CA PHE A 54 -11.36 -0.66 8.53
C PHE A 54 -11.60 0.84 8.37
N THR A 55 -12.33 1.41 9.31
CA THR A 55 -12.58 2.86 9.35
C THR A 55 -11.40 3.59 9.98
N ALA A 56 -11.34 4.91 9.82
CA ALA A 56 -10.37 5.75 10.50
C ALA A 56 -10.37 5.47 12.02
N ASP A 57 -9.19 5.55 12.64
CA ASP A 57 -8.95 5.33 14.06
C ASP A 57 -9.17 3.89 14.57
N TYR A 58 -9.27 2.90 13.67
CA TYR A 58 -9.29 1.48 14.02
C TYR A 58 -7.95 0.78 13.75
N TYR A 59 -7.77 -0.36 14.40
CA TYR A 59 -6.66 -1.27 14.17
C TYR A 59 -7.09 -2.41 13.26
N GLY A 60 -6.23 -2.79 12.32
CA GLY A 60 -6.48 -3.86 11.37
C GLY A 60 -5.20 -4.61 11.02
N TRP A 61 -5.36 -5.71 10.28
CA TRP A 61 -4.27 -6.48 9.73
C TRP A 61 -4.14 -6.21 8.23
N VAL A 62 -2.92 -5.94 7.80
CA VAL A 62 -2.58 -5.73 6.39
C VAL A 62 -1.54 -6.75 5.95
N GLN A 63 -1.76 -7.35 4.78
CA GLN A 63 -0.81 -8.24 4.14
C GLN A 63 0.17 -7.42 3.30
N THR A 64 1.47 -7.60 3.52
CA THR A 64 2.52 -6.85 2.82
C THR A 64 3.16 -7.63 1.66
N ARG A 65 3.08 -8.98 1.69
CA ARG A 65 3.71 -9.88 0.72
C ARG A 65 2.91 -11.16 0.50
N GLY A 66 3.23 -11.86 -0.59
CA GLY A 66 2.66 -13.17 -0.94
C GLY A 66 1.29 -13.06 -1.60
N TYR A 67 0.68 -14.23 -1.82
CA TYR A 67 -0.62 -14.34 -2.50
C TYR A 67 -1.74 -13.68 -1.69
N CYS A 68 -2.35 -12.66 -2.27
CA CYS A 68 -3.40 -11.87 -1.66
C CYS A 68 -4.66 -11.88 -2.55
N PRO A 69 -5.84 -12.21 -1.99
CA PRO A 69 -7.10 -12.06 -2.69
C PRO A 69 -7.48 -10.58 -2.78
N VAL A 70 -7.88 -10.15 -3.97
CA VAL A 70 -8.25 -8.75 -4.26
C VAL A 70 -9.50 -8.68 -5.12
N LEU A 71 -10.20 -7.55 -5.06
CA LEU A 71 -11.35 -7.27 -5.92
C LEU A 71 -10.90 -6.45 -7.14
N VAL A 72 -11.29 -6.92 -8.32
CA VAL A 72 -10.95 -6.29 -9.59
C VAL A 72 -11.98 -5.21 -9.92
N ASP A 73 -11.49 -4.01 -10.25
CA ASP A 73 -12.31 -2.90 -10.74
C ASP A 73 -12.13 -2.72 -12.25
N ALA A 74 -13.26 -2.61 -12.95
CA ALA A 74 -13.52 -2.28 -14.36
C ALA A 74 -12.69 -2.97 -15.49
N ASN A 75 -11.62 -3.68 -15.18
CA ASN A 75 -10.63 -4.15 -16.15
C ASN A 75 -10.41 -5.67 -16.03
N THR A 76 -10.15 -6.34 -17.16
CA THR A 76 -9.82 -7.78 -17.13
C THR A 76 -8.34 -7.96 -16.80
N LEU A 77 -8.05 -8.59 -15.66
CA LEU A 77 -6.69 -8.99 -15.30
C LEU A 77 -6.22 -10.17 -16.16
N VAL A 78 -4.94 -10.13 -16.54
CA VAL A 78 -4.26 -11.21 -17.26
C VAL A 78 -3.17 -11.77 -16.36
N VAL A 79 -3.12 -13.09 -16.22
CA VAL A 79 -2.09 -13.77 -15.41
C VAL A 79 -0.70 -13.41 -15.94
N GLY A 80 0.21 -13.06 -15.03
CA GLY A 80 1.57 -12.64 -15.34
C GLY A 80 1.74 -11.13 -15.58
N ASN A 81 0.65 -10.39 -15.77
CA ASN A 81 0.72 -8.93 -15.89
C ASN A 81 0.81 -8.27 -14.50
N PRO A 82 1.41 -7.07 -14.42
CA PRO A 82 1.38 -6.29 -13.21
C PRO A 82 -0.05 -5.78 -12.92
N ALA A 83 -0.42 -5.81 -11.65
CA ALA A 83 -1.68 -5.31 -11.12
C ALA A 83 -1.42 -4.17 -10.14
N GLY A 84 -2.31 -3.19 -10.10
CA GLY A 84 -2.12 -2.00 -9.29
C GLY A 84 -3.33 -1.09 -9.26
N GLU A 85 -3.10 0.16 -8.88
CA GLU A 85 -4.13 1.20 -8.92
C GLU A 85 -4.43 1.53 -10.39
N THR A 86 -5.70 1.42 -10.78
CA THR A 86 -6.13 1.85 -12.11
C THR A 86 -6.38 3.36 -12.12
N THR A 87 -5.91 4.04 -13.16
CA THR A 87 -6.21 5.46 -13.39
C THR A 87 -7.69 5.72 -13.71
N THR A 88 -8.46 4.65 -13.92
CA THR A 88 -9.91 4.65 -14.20
C THR A 88 -10.70 4.03 -13.04
N ALA A 89 -10.09 3.84 -11.85
CA ALA A 89 -10.77 3.26 -10.70
C ALA A 89 -12.05 4.06 -10.37
N GLY A 90 -13.21 3.42 -10.47
CA GLY A 90 -14.48 3.95 -9.98
C GLY A 90 -14.68 3.66 -8.49
N VAL A 91 -13.92 2.70 -7.96
CA VAL A 91 -14.05 2.19 -6.60
C VAL A 91 -12.74 2.31 -5.84
N ALA A 92 -12.81 2.89 -4.64
CA ALA A 92 -11.69 2.94 -3.69
C ALA A 92 -11.16 1.54 -3.38
N GLY A 93 -9.85 1.33 -3.55
CA GLY A 93 -9.21 0.03 -3.28
C GLY A 93 -9.40 -1.03 -4.38
N GLY A 94 -10.00 -0.69 -5.51
CA GLY A 94 -10.12 -1.58 -6.66
C GLY A 94 -8.77 -1.87 -7.33
N VAL A 95 -8.52 -3.14 -7.67
CA VAL A 95 -7.34 -3.56 -8.45
C VAL A 95 -7.63 -3.48 -9.94
N GLY A 96 -6.70 -2.92 -10.70
CA GLY A 96 -6.76 -2.90 -12.16
C GLY A 96 -5.46 -3.32 -12.83
N VAL A 97 -5.48 -3.28 -14.16
CA VAL A 97 -4.30 -3.50 -15.00
C VAL A 97 -3.45 -2.23 -15.01
N VAL A 98 -2.15 -2.39 -14.84
CA VAL A 98 -1.15 -1.33 -14.97
C VAL A 98 -0.12 -1.73 -16.03
N ALA A 99 0.55 -0.76 -16.67
CA ALA A 99 1.57 -1.03 -17.68
C ALA A 99 2.91 -1.47 -17.04
N GLY A 100 3.15 -1.10 -15.78
CA GLY A 100 4.35 -1.47 -15.03
C GLY A 100 5.61 -0.78 -15.54
N ASP A 101 5.46 0.40 -16.15
CA ASP A 101 6.53 1.19 -16.75
C ASP A 101 7.35 2.01 -15.73
N GLY A 102 7.14 1.76 -14.43
CA GLY A 102 7.80 2.47 -13.33
C GLY A 102 7.13 3.79 -12.94
N THR A 103 6.13 4.24 -13.70
CA THR A 103 5.28 5.39 -13.34
C THR A 103 3.97 4.94 -12.68
N ASP A 104 3.51 3.75 -13.02
CA ASP A 104 2.30 3.16 -12.44
C ASP A 104 2.52 2.63 -11.01
N PRO A 105 1.54 2.82 -10.11
CA PRO A 105 1.54 2.22 -8.78
C PRO A 105 1.23 0.71 -8.85
N VAL A 106 2.26 -0.10 -9.12
CA VAL A 106 2.18 -1.57 -9.11
C VAL A 106 2.12 -2.11 -7.69
N TRP A 107 1.16 -3.00 -7.40
CA TRP A 107 1.03 -3.68 -6.10
C TRP A 107 1.57 -5.10 -6.12
N GLY A 108 1.53 -5.74 -7.29
CA GLY A 108 1.96 -7.12 -7.45
C GLY A 108 1.76 -7.67 -8.85
N ILE A 109 1.92 -8.98 -9.00
CA ILE A 109 1.72 -9.70 -10.25
C ILE A 109 0.46 -10.57 -10.16
N VAL A 110 -0.35 -10.61 -11.22
CA VAL A 110 -1.55 -11.46 -11.27
C VAL A 110 -1.17 -12.93 -11.35
N VAL A 111 -1.67 -13.74 -10.42
CA VAL A 111 -1.44 -15.19 -10.34
C VAL A 111 -2.70 -15.95 -10.76
N VAL A 112 -3.86 -15.46 -10.32
CA VAL A 112 -5.16 -15.99 -10.72
C VAL A 112 -6.03 -14.84 -11.19
N LYS A 113 -6.50 -14.91 -12.44
CA LYS A 113 -7.43 -13.93 -13.01
C LYS A 113 -8.86 -14.13 -12.51
N SER A 114 -9.68 -13.09 -12.58
CA SER A 114 -11.11 -13.21 -12.35
C SER A 114 -11.78 -14.11 -13.39
N THR A 115 -12.82 -14.84 -12.98
CA THR A 115 -13.56 -15.78 -13.83
C THR A 115 -14.35 -15.08 -14.93
N ASN A 116 -14.81 -13.85 -14.67
CA ASN A 116 -15.55 -13.02 -15.60
C ASN A 116 -14.88 -11.64 -15.68
N GLY A 117 -14.73 -11.08 -16.88
CA GLY A 117 -14.08 -9.78 -17.10
C GLY A 117 -14.90 -8.56 -16.65
N GLN A 118 -15.55 -8.65 -15.49
CA GLN A 118 -16.49 -7.66 -14.93
C GLN A 118 -15.96 -7.11 -13.60
N THR A 119 -16.56 -6.00 -13.13
CA THR A 119 -16.31 -5.36 -11.82
C THR A 119 -16.63 -6.30 -10.66
N ASP A 120 -16.00 -6.06 -9.50
CA ASP A 120 -16.25 -6.73 -8.21
C ASP A 120 -16.03 -8.24 -8.23
N GLN A 121 -15.06 -8.70 -9.01
CA GLN A 121 -14.69 -10.12 -9.08
C GLN A 121 -13.40 -10.39 -8.30
N PRO A 122 -13.32 -11.53 -7.58
CA PRO A 122 -12.11 -11.91 -6.88
C PRO A 122 -11.01 -12.34 -7.85
N ALA A 123 -9.79 -11.89 -7.59
CA ALA A 123 -8.55 -12.34 -8.23
C ALA A 123 -7.48 -12.57 -7.16
N ILE A 124 -6.39 -13.25 -7.52
CA ILE A 124 -5.23 -13.43 -6.63
C ILE A 124 -4.02 -12.79 -7.27
N ILE A 125 -3.37 -11.89 -6.54
CA ILE A 125 -2.10 -11.26 -6.91
C ILE A 125 -1.01 -11.68 -5.93
N ASP A 126 0.22 -11.83 -6.41
CA ASP A 126 1.39 -11.95 -5.56
C ASP A 126 1.91 -10.55 -5.21
N LEU A 127 1.83 -10.17 -3.94
CA LEU A 127 2.18 -8.82 -3.46
C LEU A 127 3.69 -8.58 -3.43
N THR A 128 4.10 -7.44 -3.99
CA THR A 128 5.49 -6.99 -4.07
C THR A 128 5.68 -5.61 -3.44
N LEU A 129 4.96 -5.31 -2.35
CA LEU A 129 4.91 -3.99 -1.70
C LEU A 129 6.10 -3.69 -0.75
N GLU A 130 7.14 -4.52 -0.78
CA GLU A 130 8.35 -4.40 0.03
C GLU A 130 9.60 -4.66 -0.82
#